data_AF-A0A850LDC1-F1
#
_entry.id   AF-A0A850LDC1-F1
#
_cell.length_a   1.000
_cell.length_b   1.000
_cell.length_c   1.000
_cell.angle_alpha   90.00
_cell.angle_beta   90.00
_cell.angle_gamma   90.00
#
_symmetry.space_group_name_H-M   'P 1'
#
loop_
_entity.id
_entity.type
_entity.pdbx_description
1 polymer ?
#
loop_
_entity_poly.entity_id
_entity_poly.type
_entity_poly.pdbx_seq_one_letter_code
_entity_poly.pdbx_strand_id
1 'polypeptide(L)'
;MDFIDRHAVTHGVYGWWFDNRLPLVPRNGCIERDGKHLLYIGIAPPKDRPERRGGPTPVKSRLWRNHLRGTVRSSTLRHSLAALLEQELELAFWRVERNRVRMDRHHEDKLSEWIATHAAISVVQHDEPWSLEEMLVRNGPPLPLNLSMSGHPFRSTLSNLRRALGRN
;
A
#
# COMPACT_ATOMS: atom_id res chain seq x y z
N MET A 1 6.89 -14.59 2.34
CA MET A 1 5.64 -15.20 1.83
C MET A 1 5.29 -16.46 2.60
N ASP A 2 6.29 -17.13 3.18
CA ASP A 2 6.20 -18.35 3.98
C ASP A 2 5.10 -18.33 5.05
N PHE A 3 4.87 -17.22 5.75
CA PHE A 3 3.78 -17.13 6.72
C PHE A 3 2.40 -17.35 6.08
N ILE A 4 2.13 -16.71 4.94
CA ILE A 4 0.85 -16.82 4.23
C ILE A 4 0.66 -18.24 3.70
N ASP A 5 1.74 -18.84 3.20
CA ASP A 5 1.73 -20.20 2.66
C ASP A 5 1.53 -21.25 3.75
N ARG A 6 2.21 -21.10 4.91
CA ARG A 6 2.09 -21.99 6.06
C ARG A 6 0.70 -21.94 6.71
N HIS A 7 0.06 -20.78 6.73
CA HIS A 7 -1.24 -20.59 7.39
C HIS A 7 -2.43 -20.58 6.41
N ALA A 8 -2.17 -20.83 5.12
CA ALA A 8 -3.19 -20.86 4.07
C ALA A 8 -4.17 -19.67 4.11
N VAL A 9 -3.69 -18.46 4.44
CA VAL A 9 -4.57 -17.29 4.68
C VAL A 9 -5.36 -16.95 3.42
N THR A 10 -6.67 -17.22 3.44
CA THR A 10 -7.59 -16.99 2.32
C THR A 10 -8.20 -15.59 2.36
N HIS A 11 -8.53 -15.11 3.57
CA HIS A 11 -9.11 -13.80 3.86
C HIS A 11 -8.30 -13.10 4.94
N GLY A 12 -8.00 -11.82 4.75
CA GLY A 12 -7.25 -11.10 5.76
C GLY A 12 -6.98 -9.65 5.46
N VAL A 13 -6.47 -9.00 6.50
CA VAL A 13 -5.93 -7.65 6.48
C VAL A 13 -4.42 -7.77 6.44
N TYR A 14 -3.77 -6.96 5.61
CA TYR A 14 -2.33 -6.80 5.62
C TYR A 14 -1.96 -5.37 6.00
N GLY A 15 -0.95 -5.24 6.86
CA GLY A 15 -0.37 -3.97 7.28
C GLY A 15 0.96 -3.73 6.59
N TRP A 16 1.21 -2.50 6.18
CA TRP A 16 2.49 -2.05 5.65
C TRP A 16 3.15 -1.10 6.63
N TRP A 17 4.34 -1.50 7.04
CA TRP A 17 5.17 -0.83 8.01
C TRP A 17 6.34 -0.18 7.30
N PHE A 18 6.66 1.08 7.62
CA PHE A 18 7.80 1.77 7.01
C PHE A 18 8.66 2.42 8.07
N ASP A 19 9.98 2.39 7.87
CA ASP A 19 10.91 3.17 8.68
C ASP A 19 10.83 4.67 8.35
N ASN A 20 11.68 5.44 9.04
CA ASN A 20 11.73 6.89 8.96
C ASN A 20 12.31 7.42 7.63
N ARG A 21 12.74 6.55 6.71
CA ARG A 21 13.19 6.97 5.38
C ARG A 21 12.04 7.35 4.47
N LEU A 22 10.81 6.93 4.75
CA LEU A 22 9.64 7.44 4.03
C LEU A 22 9.38 8.91 4.44
N PRO A 23 9.59 9.90 3.54
CA PRO A 23 9.53 11.30 3.90
C PRO A 23 8.09 11.80 4.01
N LEU A 24 7.92 12.96 4.65
CA LEU A 24 6.66 13.74 4.76
C LEU A 24 5.49 13.09 5.51
N VAL A 25 5.51 11.77 5.74
CA VAL A 25 4.40 11.06 6.39
C VAL A 25 4.42 11.33 7.90
N PRO A 26 3.35 11.91 8.49
CA PRO A 26 3.26 12.12 9.93
C PRO A 26 3.13 10.78 10.65
N ARG A 27 3.77 10.67 11.82
CA ARG A 27 3.86 9.41 12.59
C ARG A 27 3.27 9.51 13.99
N ASN A 28 2.87 10.71 14.42
CA ASN A 28 2.29 10.95 15.73
C ASN A 28 1.08 10.03 15.95
N GLY A 29 1.16 9.19 16.98
CA GLY A 29 0.12 8.23 17.35
C GLY A 29 0.05 6.97 16.47
N CYS A 30 0.84 6.86 15.39
CA CYS A 30 0.94 5.62 14.62
C CYS A 30 1.54 4.50 15.48
N ILE A 31 1.11 3.26 15.27
CA ILE A 31 1.73 2.11 15.94
C ILE A 31 3.16 1.95 15.42
N GLU A 32 4.11 1.86 16.35
CA GLU A 32 5.52 1.60 16.07
C GLU A 32 5.93 0.19 16.51
N ARG A 33 6.76 -0.48 15.72
CA ARG A 33 7.42 -1.72 16.05
C ARG A 33 8.74 -1.83 15.30
N ASP A 34 9.82 -2.18 16.01
CA ASP A 34 11.15 -2.42 15.43
C ASP A 34 11.64 -1.26 14.54
N GLY A 35 11.40 -0.01 14.99
CA GLY A 35 11.77 1.22 14.26
C GLY A 35 10.96 1.50 12.99
N LYS A 36 9.85 0.77 12.76
CA LYS A 36 8.92 0.97 11.65
C LYS A 36 7.52 1.29 12.18
N HIS A 37 6.80 2.12 11.45
CA HIS A 37 5.43 2.49 11.81
C HIS A 37 4.42 1.87 10.85
N LEU A 38 3.28 1.42 11.37
CA LEU A 38 2.15 0.99 10.55
C LEU A 38 1.50 2.23 9.92
N LEU A 39 1.67 2.39 8.60
CA LEU A 39 1.18 3.59 7.91
C LEU A 39 0.06 3.31 6.91
N TYR A 40 -0.11 2.05 6.52
CA TYR A 40 -1.14 1.62 5.58
C TYR A 40 -1.68 0.25 5.95
N ILE A 41 -2.99 0.04 5.80
CA ILE A 41 -3.58 -1.29 5.75
C ILE A 41 -4.37 -1.49 4.46
N GLY A 42 -4.51 -2.75 4.06
CA GLY A 42 -5.43 -3.14 3.01
C GLY A 42 -5.96 -4.56 3.22
N ILE A 43 -6.98 -4.91 2.44
CA ILE A 43 -7.64 -6.21 2.55
C ILE A 43 -7.47 -7.08 1.31
N ALA A 44 -7.63 -8.38 1.51
CA ALA A 44 -7.97 -9.31 0.45
C ALA A 44 -8.72 -10.54 1.00
N PRO A 45 -9.74 -11.05 0.30
CA PRO A 45 -10.44 -10.41 -0.81
C PRO A 45 -11.28 -9.20 -0.37
N PRO A 46 -11.72 -8.34 -1.30
CA PRO A 46 -12.78 -7.37 -1.01
C PRO A 46 -14.15 -8.07 -0.89
N LYS A 47 -15.11 -7.41 -0.23
CA LYS A 47 -16.43 -7.94 0.18
C LYS A 47 -17.14 -8.82 -0.85
N ASP A 48 -17.19 -8.40 -2.12
CA ASP A 48 -18.01 -9.06 -3.14
C ASP A 48 -17.20 -9.89 -4.16
N ARG A 49 -15.98 -10.33 -3.82
CA ARG A 49 -15.16 -11.10 -4.77
C ARG A 49 -15.36 -12.60 -4.58
N PRO A 50 -15.84 -13.33 -5.60
CA PRO A 50 -16.00 -14.78 -5.51
C PRO A 50 -14.65 -15.48 -5.30
N GLU A 51 -14.66 -16.50 -4.45
CA GLU A 51 -13.51 -17.36 -4.22
C GLU A 51 -13.10 -18.05 -5.52
N ARG A 52 -11.86 -17.83 -5.97
CA ARG A 52 -11.31 -18.56 -7.10
C ARG A 52 -10.71 -19.87 -6.61
N ARG A 53 -11.36 -21.00 -6.93
CA ARG A 53 -10.81 -22.34 -6.66
C ARG A 53 -9.54 -22.58 -7.49
N GLY A 54 -8.50 -23.15 -6.88
CA GLY A 54 -7.28 -23.62 -7.55
C GLY A 54 -6.20 -22.56 -7.87
N GLY A 55 -6.29 -21.34 -7.33
CA GLY A 55 -5.26 -20.30 -7.51
C GLY A 55 -4.55 -19.89 -6.19
N PRO A 56 -3.50 -19.04 -6.24
CA PRO A 56 -2.89 -18.48 -5.04
C PRO A 56 -3.94 -17.75 -4.20
N THR A 57 -3.83 -17.80 -2.87
CA THR A 57 -4.80 -17.14 -1.99
C THR A 57 -4.97 -15.66 -2.34
N PRO A 58 -6.17 -15.06 -2.16
CA PRO A 58 -6.42 -13.66 -2.46
C PRO A 58 -5.39 -12.71 -1.84
N VAL A 59 -4.99 -12.97 -0.59
CA VAL A 59 -3.97 -12.20 0.13
C VAL A 59 -2.59 -12.34 -0.52
N LYS A 60 -2.14 -13.57 -0.82
CA LYS A 60 -0.86 -13.81 -1.52
C LYS A 60 -0.84 -13.11 -2.88
N SER A 61 -1.91 -13.27 -3.66
CA SER A 61 -2.05 -12.66 -4.98
C SER A 61 -2.00 -11.12 -4.89
N ARG A 62 -2.72 -10.52 -3.93
CA ARG A 62 -2.75 -9.07 -3.72
C ARG A 62 -1.37 -8.52 -3.35
N LEU A 63 -0.71 -9.10 -2.34
CA LEU A 63 0.61 -8.65 -1.90
C LEU A 63 1.67 -8.87 -2.97
N TRP A 64 1.75 -10.08 -3.52
CA TRP A 64 2.78 -10.45 -4.49
C TRP A 64 2.61 -9.76 -5.84
N ARG A 65 1.41 -9.79 -6.43
CA ARG A 65 1.20 -9.31 -7.80
C ARG A 65 1.01 -7.80 -7.90
N ASN A 66 0.50 -7.14 -6.85
CA ASN A 66 0.20 -5.71 -6.92
C ASN A 66 1.23 -4.86 -6.18
N HIS A 67 1.51 -5.17 -4.92
CA HIS A 67 2.33 -4.28 -4.10
C HIS A 67 3.83 -4.53 -4.30
N LEU A 68 4.24 -5.81 -4.30
CA LEU A 68 5.65 -6.19 -4.42
C LEU A 68 6.16 -6.17 -5.86
N ARG A 69 5.38 -6.67 -6.83
CA ARG A 69 5.79 -6.76 -8.25
C ARG A 69 4.91 -5.96 -9.21
N GLY A 70 4.00 -5.16 -8.68
CA GLY A 70 3.10 -4.36 -9.50
C GLY A 70 3.72 -3.03 -9.88
N THR A 71 2.86 -2.13 -10.32
CA THR A 71 3.20 -0.81 -10.87
C THR A 71 2.43 0.28 -10.15
N VAL A 72 2.85 1.54 -10.29
CA VAL A 72 2.09 2.70 -9.76
C VAL A 72 0.67 2.77 -10.32
N ARG A 73 0.44 2.19 -11.50
CA ARG A 73 -0.89 2.08 -12.13
C ARG A 73 -1.79 1.05 -11.44
N SER A 74 -1.24 -0.04 -10.93
CA SER A 74 -2.00 -1.19 -10.44
C SER A 74 -2.12 -1.26 -8.92
N SER A 75 -1.36 -0.43 -8.19
CA SER A 75 -1.32 -0.40 -6.73
C SER A 75 -1.49 1.02 -6.18
N THR A 76 -2.57 1.23 -5.42
CA THR A 76 -2.83 2.50 -4.71
C THR A 76 -1.70 2.85 -3.74
N LEU A 77 -1.11 1.84 -3.07
CA LEU A 77 0.03 2.04 -2.19
C LEU A 77 1.27 2.47 -2.98
N ARG A 78 1.63 1.76 -4.06
CA ARG A 78 2.80 2.15 -4.89
C ARG A 78 2.64 3.55 -5.46
N HIS A 79 1.45 3.92 -5.89
CA HIS A 79 1.16 5.28 -6.34
C HIS A 79 1.45 6.33 -5.24
N SER A 80 1.04 6.03 -4.01
CA SER A 80 1.26 6.93 -2.86
C SER A 80 2.74 7.02 -2.51
N LEU A 81 3.45 5.89 -2.49
CA LEU A 81 4.89 5.85 -2.24
C LEU A 81 5.69 6.57 -3.32
N ALA A 82 5.36 6.36 -4.60
CA ALA A 82 6.01 7.05 -5.71
C ALA A 82 5.83 8.57 -5.62
N ALA A 83 4.67 9.05 -5.18
CA ALA A 83 4.42 10.47 -4.97
C ALA A 83 5.23 11.07 -3.81
N LEU A 84 5.53 10.26 -2.78
CA LEU A 84 6.34 10.69 -1.64
C LEU A 84 7.84 10.62 -1.94
N LEU A 85 8.25 9.69 -2.80
CA LEU A 85 9.65 9.37 -3.10
C LEU A 85 10.11 9.91 -4.47
N GLU A 86 9.29 10.71 -5.14
CA GLU A 86 9.59 11.25 -6.48
C GLU A 86 10.97 11.92 -6.52
N GLN A 87 11.24 12.81 -5.57
CA GLN A 87 12.52 13.53 -5.50
C GLN A 87 13.65 12.62 -5.00
N GLU A 88 13.41 11.82 -3.96
CA GLU A 88 14.44 10.99 -3.32
C GLU A 88 14.98 9.89 -4.26
N LEU A 89 14.13 9.34 -5.12
CA LEU A 89 14.50 8.26 -6.05
C LEU A 89 14.67 8.75 -7.49
N GLU A 90 14.51 10.05 -7.74
CA GLU A 90 14.53 10.66 -9.07
C GLU A 90 13.60 9.90 -10.03
N LEU A 91 12.32 9.80 -9.65
CA LEU A 91 11.32 9.10 -10.44
C LEU A 91 10.75 10.01 -11.52
N ALA A 92 10.62 9.48 -12.75
CA ALA A 92 9.96 10.17 -13.84
C ALA A 92 8.63 9.51 -14.18
N PHE A 93 7.64 10.34 -14.54
CA PHE A 93 6.27 9.92 -14.75
C PHE A 93 5.69 10.50 -16.04
N TRP A 94 4.78 9.76 -16.67
CA TRP A 94 3.89 10.31 -17.67
C TRP A 94 2.46 9.83 -17.46
N ARG A 95 1.52 10.46 -18.15
CA ARG A 95 0.11 10.12 -18.13
C ARG A 95 -0.30 9.45 -19.43
N VAL A 96 -1.09 8.41 -19.30
CA VAL A 96 -1.76 7.74 -20.44
C VAL A 96 -3.27 7.95 -20.35
N GLU A 97 -4.02 7.41 -21.31
CA GLU A 97 -5.47 7.43 -21.36
C GLU A 97 -6.15 7.22 -20.01
N ARG A 98 -7.26 7.94 -19.80
CA ARG A 98 -7.98 8.03 -18.52
C ARG A 98 -7.11 8.60 -17.39
N ASN A 99 -6.14 9.44 -17.74
CA ASN A 99 -5.29 10.18 -16.81
C ASN A 99 -4.50 9.26 -15.86
N ARG A 100 -4.10 8.08 -16.33
CA ARG A 100 -3.40 7.08 -15.51
C ARG A 100 -1.90 7.36 -15.53
N VAL A 101 -1.30 7.42 -14.34
CA VAL A 101 0.15 7.60 -14.16
C VAL A 101 0.89 6.32 -14.52
N ARG A 102 2.02 6.45 -15.20
CA ARG A 102 2.99 5.39 -15.49
C ARG A 102 4.42 5.89 -15.28
N MET A 103 5.33 4.95 -15.09
CA MET A 103 6.78 5.15 -15.07
C MET A 103 7.43 4.09 -15.96
N ASP A 104 8.66 4.35 -16.36
CA ASP A 104 9.48 3.33 -17.03
C ASP A 104 9.86 2.23 -16.06
N ARG A 105 10.20 1.06 -16.62
CA ARG A 105 10.50 -0.13 -15.83
C ARG A 105 11.61 0.12 -14.79
N HIS A 106 12.66 0.83 -15.18
CA HIS A 106 13.76 1.21 -14.27
C HIS A 106 13.27 1.97 -13.02
N HIS A 107 12.33 2.91 -13.18
CA HIS A 107 11.76 3.64 -12.05
C HIS A 107 10.85 2.76 -11.18
N GLU A 108 10.10 1.82 -11.80
CA GLU A 108 9.34 0.82 -11.03
C GLU A 108 10.26 -0.12 -10.24
N ASP A 109 11.44 -0.45 -10.79
CA ASP A 109 12.44 -1.28 -10.13
C ASP A 109 13.08 -0.53 -8.95
N LYS A 110 13.49 0.74 -9.12
CA LYS A 110 13.94 1.63 -8.02
C LYS A 110 12.95 1.67 -6.86
N LEU A 111 11.67 1.88 -7.16
CA LEU A 111 10.63 1.90 -6.13
C LEU A 111 10.48 0.53 -5.44
N SER A 112 10.62 -0.56 -6.18
CA SER A 112 10.51 -1.91 -5.62
C SER A 112 11.68 -2.24 -4.69
N GLU A 113 12.90 -1.84 -5.05
CA GLU A 113 14.10 -1.99 -4.22
C GLU A 113 13.99 -1.18 -2.93
N TRP A 114 13.53 0.07 -3.03
CA TRP A 114 13.30 0.90 -1.86
C TRP A 114 12.25 0.27 -0.92
N ILE A 115 11.13 -0.22 -1.47
CA ILE A 115 10.10 -0.91 -0.68
C ILE A 115 10.68 -2.15 0.02
N ALA A 116 11.48 -2.95 -0.68
CA ALA A 116 12.08 -4.16 -0.11
C ALA A 116 13.02 -3.86 1.06
N THR A 117 13.71 -2.73 1.01
CA THR A 117 14.66 -2.30 2.05
C THR A 117 13.95 -1.64 3.24
N HIS A 118 12.95 -0.80 2.97
CA HIS A 118 12.40 0.11 3.98
C HIS A 118 11.05 -0.33 4.56
N ALA A 119 10.39 -1.30 3.95
CA ALA A 119 9.09 -1.77 4.38
C ALA A 119 9.12 -3.14 5.08
N ALA A 120 8.15 -3.37 5.96
CA ALA A 120 7.78 -4.68 6.45
C ALA A 120 6.27 -4.91 6.26
N ILE A 121 5.85 -6.17 6.22
CA ILE A 121 4.45 -6.55 6.00
C ILE A 121 4.00 -7.44 7.15
N SER A 122 2.87 -7.10 7.77
CA SER A 122 2.12 -8.00 8.65
C SER A 122 0.87 -8.51 7.93
N VAL A 123 0.42 -9.71 8.27
CA VAL A 123 -0.81 -10.31 7.75
C VAL A 123 -1.59 -10.90 8.91
N VAL A 124 -2.88 -10.58 8.97
CA VAL A 124 -3.83 -11.12 9.94
C VAL A 124 -4.97 -11.76 9.17
N GLN A 125 -5.25 -13.04 9.45
CA GLN A 125 -6.41 -13.71 8.91
C GLN A 125 -7.68 -13.17 9.57
N HIS A 126 -8.71 -12.92 8.78
CA HIS A 126 -10.02 -12.48 9.26
C HIS A 126 -11.07 -12.84 8.21
N ASP A 127 -12.20 -13.39 8.62
CA ASP A 127 -13.23 -13.88 7.69
C ASP A 127 -13.94 -12.73 6.97
N GLU A 128 -14.15 -11.61 7.66
CA GLU A 128 -14.69 -10.37 7.10
C GLU A 128 -13.65 -9.24 7.11
N PRO A 129 -12.60 -9.30 6.27
CA PRO A 129 -11.52 -8.33 6.35
C PRO A 129 -11.98 -6.90 6.02
N TRP A 130 -13.06 -6.74 5.24
CA TRP A 130 -13.68 -5.44 4.94
C TRP A 130 -14.25 -4.73 6.18
N SER A 131 -14.93 -5.47 7.06
CA SER A 131 -15.49 -4.94 8.31
C SER A 131 -14.36 -4.47 9.23
N LEU A 132 -13.29 -5.27 9.32
CA LEU A 132 -12.11 -4.94 10.10
C LEU A 132 -11.33 -3.74 9.53
N GLU A 133 -11.17 -3.65 8.20
CA GLU A 133 -10.52 -2.50 7.55
C GLU A 133 -11.29 -1.20 7.80
N GLU A 134 -12.62 -1.22 7.65
CA GLU A 134 -13.43 -0.04 7.93
C GLU A 134 -13.27 0.43 9.39
N MET A 135 -13.35 -0.51 10.35
CA MET A 135 -13.14 -0.20 11.76
C MET A 135 -11.76 0.41 12.03
N LEU A 136 -10.69 -0.21 11.50
CA LEU A 136 -9.32 0.25 11.72
C LEU A 136 -9.03 1.59 11.04
N VAL A 137 -9.52 1.82 9.82
CA VAL A 137 -9.27 3.08 9.08
C VAL A 137 -10.05 4.25 9.68
N ARG A 138 -11.26 4.02 10.19
CA ARG A 138 -12.10 5.09 10.75
C ARG A 138 -11.78 5.40 12.20
N ASN A 139 -11.59 4.37 13.02
CA ASN A 139 -11.58 4.48 14.48
C ASN A 139 -10.30 3.92 15.12
N GLY A 140 -9.42 3.33 14.32
CA GLY A 140 -8.17 2.76 14.80
C GLY A 140 -7.05 3.80 14.95
N PRO A 141 -5.79 3.33 15.10
CA PRO A 141 -4.64 4.22 15.10
C PRO A 141 -4.53 4.99 13.77
N PRO A 142 -3.84 6.15 13.75
CA PRO A 142 -3.55 6.88 12.52
C PRO A 142 -2.94 5.98 11.43
N LEU A 143 -3.57 6.01 10.24
CA LEU A 143 -3.12 5.30 9.04
C LEU A 143 -2.98 6.30 7.88
N PRO A 144 -1.91 7.11 7.89
CA PRO A 144 -1.80 8.31 7.04
C PRO A 144 -1.77 8.01 5.54
N LEU A 145 -1.42 6.80 5.11
CA LEU A 145 -1.40 6.42 3.70
C LEU A 145 -2.75 5.83 3.20
N ASN A 146 -3.71 5.54 4.08
CA ASN A 146 -5.06 5.16 3.69
C ASN A 146 -5.85 6.42 3.28
N LEU A 147 -6.27 6.51 2.00
CA LEU A 147 -7.08 7.65 1.51
C LEU A 147 -8.59 7.42 1.53
N SER A 148 -9.01 6.15 1.37
CA SER A 148 -10.42 5.77 1.42
C SER A 148 -10.85 5.65 2.88
N MET A 149 -12.06 6.11 3.23
CA MET A 149 -12.66 6.06 4.58
C MET A 149 -11.88 6.77 5.70
N SER A 150 -10.66 7.24 5.43
CA SER A 150 -9.77 7.89 6.39
C SER A 150 -10.17 9.33 6.65
N GLY A 151 -10.28 9.68 7.93
CA GLY A 151 -10.38 11.06 8.41
C GLY A 151 -9.02 11.74 8.66
N HIS A 152 -7.91 11.07 8.32
CA HIS A 152 -6.58 11.56 8.68
C HIS A 152 -6.22 12.88 7.94
N PRO A 153 -5.70 13.92 8.62
CA PRO A 153 -5.39 15.22 8.00
C PRO A 153 -4.44 15.16 6.80
N PHE A 154 -3.47 14.23 6.83
CA PHE A 154 -2.51 14.02 5.73
C PHE A 154 -3.15 13.59 4.40
N ARG A 155 -4.42 13.16 4.41
CA ARG A 155 -5.16 12.72 3.22
C ARG A 155 -5.16 13.76 2.11
N SER A 156 -5.33 15.05 2.44
CA SER A 156 -5.34 16.14 1.45
C SER A 156 -3.97 16.32 0.80
N THR A 157 -2.90 16.39 1.61
CA THR A 157 -1.51 16.47 1.15
C THR A 157 -1.17 15.31 0.23
N LEU A 158 -1.42 14.08 0.65
CA LEU A 158 -1.12 12.90 -0.16
C LEU A 158 -1.93 12.86 -1.46
N SER A 159 -3.20 13.27 -1.42
CA SER A 159 -4.04 13.37 -2.63
C SER A 159 -3.50 14.40 -3.63
N ASN A 160 -2.94 15.51 -3.15
CA ASN A 160 -2.34 16.55 -3.99
C ASN A 160 -1.02 16.07 -4.62
N LEU A 161 -0.14 15.44 -3.83
CA LEU A 161 1.11 14.84 -4.35
C LEU A 161 0.82 13.83 -5.46
N ARG A 162 -0.12 12.90 -5.23
CA ARG A 162 -0.55 11.93 -6.24
C ARG A 162 -1.13 12.57 -7.50
N ARG A 163 -1.81 13.71 -7.34
CA ARG A 163 -2.36 14.48 -8.47
C ARG A 163 -1.23 15.14 -9.26
N ALA A 164 -0.18 15.63 -8.63
CA ALA A 164 0.92 16.30 -9.33
C ALA A 164 1.68 15.36 -10.29
N LEU A 165 1.81 14.08 -9.96
CA LEU A 165 2.58 13.11 -10.74
C LEU A 165 2.33 13.18 -12.25
N GLY A 166 3.40 13.37 -13.04
CA GLY A 166 3.35 13.36 -14.50
C GLY A 166 2.48 14.48 -15.12
N ARG A 167 2.35 15.62 -14.44
CA ARG A 167 1.68 16.84 -14.95
C ARG A 167 2.65 17.98 -15.28
N ASN A 168 3.94 17.67 -15.41
CA ASN A 168 4.96 18.61 -15.88
C ASN A 168 4.69 19.04 -17.32
#